data_AF-A0A2R6KMJ5-F1
#
_entry.id   AF-A0A2R6KMJ5-F1
#
_cell.length_a   1.000
_cell.length_b   1.000
_cell.length_c   1.000
_cell.angle_alpha   90.00
_cell.angle_beta   90.00
_cell.angle_gamma   90.00
#
_symmetry.space_group_name_H-M   'P 1'
#
loop_
_entity.id
_entity.type
_entity.pdbx_description
1 polymer ?
#
loop_
_entity_poly.entity_id
_entity_poly.type
_entity_poly.pdbx_seq_one_letter_code
_entity_poly.pdbx_strand_id
1 'polypeptide(L)'
;MSDAEHPPDAEPHEHHDHAHDVEGPGYATPQAAIEQAEREKTAYVMGLHVGQDVDAPDFLAVVDVDPDSDTYSEVVERVRMPNKGDELHHFGWNACSSSCHIGGLERRHLVIPGQRSSRIHIVDTKDRRDPEITEIIEPEEVYEQDLSAPHTVHCIPDGEILISMLGDADGELPGGFLELNDDFEVEGRWDPPGEIDMNYDFWYQ
;
A
#
# COMPACT_ATOMS: atom_id res chain seq x y z
N MET A 1 -37.41 1.22 -48.16
CA MET A 1 -38.37 1.92 -47.28
C MET A 1 -38.26 1.29 -45.89
N SER A 2 -37.31 1.77 -45.11
CA SER A 2 -37.13 1.54 -43.68
C SER A 2 -36.16 2.64 -43.26
N ASP A 3 -36.71 3.84 -43.14
CA ASP A 3 -36.03 5.03 -42.65
C ASP A 3 -35.61 4.80 -41.20
N ALA A 4 -34.30 4.76 -40.95
CA ALA A 4 -33.75 4.95 -39.62
C ALA A 4 -33.20 6.37 -39.59
N GLU A 5 -33.98 7.27 -39.00
CA GLU A 5 -33.62 8.67 -38.78
C GLU A 5 -32.44 8.74 -37.79
N HIS A 6 -31.39 9.46 -38.20
CA HIS A 6 -30.24 9.78 -37.36
C HIS A 6 -30.61 10.99 -36.49
N PRO A 7 -30.55 10.93 -35.15
CA PRO A 7 -30.75 12.11 -34.33
C PRO A 7 -29.58 13.09 -34.54
N PRO A 8 -29.83 14.40 -34.60
CA PRO A 8 -28.80 15.40 -34.85
C PRO A 8 -27.98 15.69 -33.58
N ASP A 9 -26.68 15.89 -33.80
CA ASP A 9 -25.75 16.69 -33.00
C ASP A 9 -25.83 16.54 -31.48
N ALA A 10 -25.08 15.58 -30.94
CA ALA A 10 -24.63 15.65 -29.55
C ALA A 10 -23.58 16.76 -29.45
N GLU A 11 -23.94 17.84 -28.75
CA GLU A 11 -23.04 18.91 -28.33
C GLU A 11 -21.75 18.31 -27.72
N PRO A 12 -20.56 18.87 -28.00
CA PRO A 12 -19.34 18.41 -27.36
C PRO A 12 -19.49 18.63 -25.85
N HIS A 13 -19.32 17.58 -25.07
CA HIS A 13 -19.22 17.67 -23.62
C HIS A 13 -18.16 18.71 -23.28
N GLU A 14 -18.59 19.86 -22.74
CA GLU A 14 -17.70 20.85 -22.16
C GLU A 14 -16.90 20.13 -21.07
N HIS A 15 -15.58 20.07 -21.26
CA HIS A 15 -14.67 19.70 -20.19
C HIS A 15 -14.82 20.75 -19.09
N HIS A 16 -15.64 20.44 -18.10
CA HIS A 16 -15.59 21.17 -16.84
C HIS A 16 -14.20 20.95 -16.27
N ASP A 17 -13.35 21.99 -16.36
CA ASP A 17 -12.17 22.15 -15.53
C ASP A 17 -12.65 22.25 -14.08
N HIS A 18 -12.93 21.08 -13.49
CA HIS A 18 -12.92 20.95 -12.05
C HIS A 18 -11.45 21.07 -11.65
N ALA A 19 -11.06 22.27 -11.23
CA ALA A 19 -9.90 22.43 -10.37
C ALA A 19 -10.19 21.57 -9.13
N HIS A 20 -9.73 20.32 -9.16
CA HIS A 20 -9.68 19.48 -7.98
C HIS A 20 -8.58 20.09 -7.12
N ASP A 21 -8.96 20.89 -6.13
CA ASP A 21 -8.03 21.41 -5.14
C ASP A 21 -7.35 20.21 -4.48
N VAL A 22 -6.05 20.03 -4.75
CA VAL A 22 -5.23 18.99 -4.15
C VAL A 22 -4.71 19.53 -2.83
N GLU A 23 -5.22 18.98 -1.73
CA GLU A 23 -4.81 19.33 -0.37
C GLU A 23 -3.93 18.23 0.26
N GLY A 24 -4.00 17.01 -0.26
CA GLY A 24 -3.34 15.81 0.25
C GLY A 24 -2.26 15.24 -0.69
N PRO A 25 -1.80 14.00 -0.43
CA PRO A 25 -0.67 13.42 -1.16
C PRO A 25 -1.04 12.96 -2.57
N GLY A 26 -0.05 12.97 -3.47
CA GLY A 26 -0.19 12.41 -4.81
C GLY A 26 -0.84 13.35 -5.83
N TYR A 27 -1.74 12.82 -6.65
CA TYR A 27 -2.29 13.51 -7.82
C TYR A 27 -3.80 13.24 -7.94
N ALA A 28 -4.59 14.27 -8.26
CA ALA A 28 -6.04 14.14 -8.36
C ALA A 28 -6.52 13.22 -9.49
N THR A 29 -5.72 13.03 -10.54
CA THR A 29 -6.09 12.20 -11.70
C THR A 29 -4.91 11.38 -12.21
N PRO A 30 -5.16 10.27 -12.92
CA PRO A 30 -4.10 9.54 -13.63
C PRO A 30 -3.33 10.41 -14.63
N GLN A 31 -4.01 11.32 -15.33
CA GLN A 31 -3.34 12.23 -16.27
C GLN A 31 -2.39 13.18 -15.54
N ALA A 32 -2.81 13.75 -14.41
CA ALA A 32 -1.94 14.58 -13.58
C ALA A 32 -0.73 13.78 -13.07
N ALA A 33 -0.91 12.51 -12.67
CA ALA A 33 0.21 11.65 -12.28
C ALA A 33 1.20 11.40 -13.43
N ILE A 34 0.74 11.32 -14.68
CA ILE A 34 1.63 11.15 -15.84
C ILE A 34 2.37 12.44 -16.20
N GLU A 35 1.68 13.58 -16.14
CA GLU A 35 2.21 14.86 -16.63
C GLU A 35 3.02 15.62 -15.58
N GLN A 36 2.68 15.48 -14.31
CA GLN A 36 3.20 16.30 -13.22
C GLN A 36 4.17 15.54 -12.31
N ALA A 37 4.19 14.21 -12.35
CA ALA A 37 5.10 13.45 -11.51
C ALA A 37 6.55 13.63 -11.93
N GLU A 38 7.40 13.83 -10.93
CA GLU A 38 8.83 13.67 -11.09
C GLU A 38 9.20 12.20 -11.23
N ARG A 39 10.28 11.90 -11.94
CA ARG A 39 10.83 10.55 -12.02
C ARG A 39 11.29 10.09 -10.64
N GLU A 40 11.02 8.83 -10.34
CA GLU A 40 11.51 8.17 -9.14
C GLU A 40 13.04 8.15 -9.09
N LYS A 41 13.58 8.39 -7.90
CA LYS A 41 15.04 8.34 -7.63
C LYS A 41 15.41 7.20 -6.67
N THR A 42 14.41 6.56 -6.07
CA THR A 42 14.59 5.48 -5.10
C THR A 42 13.50 4.44 -5.29
N ALA A 43 13.88 3.18 -5.25
CA ALA A 43 12.97 2.04 -5.25
C ALA A 43 13.17 1.22 -3.97
N TYR A 44 12.07 0.81 -3.35
CA TYR A 44 12.07 -0.07 -2.19
C TYR A 44 11.73 -1.49 -2.63
N VAL A 45 12.56 -2.46 -2.24
CA VAL A 45 12.43 -3.85 -2.69
C VAL A 45 12.60 -4.78 -1.50
N MET A 46 11.65 -5.69 -1.27
CA MET A 46 11.77 -6.68 -0.20
C MET A 46 12.78 -7.77 -0.58
N GLY A 47 13.66 -8.10 0.36
CA GLY A 47 14.52 -9.27 0.32
C GLY A 47 14.08 -10.26 1.39
N LEU A 48 13.72 -11.48 0.97
CA LEU A 48 13.31 -12.54 1.88
C LEU A 48 14.39 -13.64 2.02
N HIS A 49 14.46 -14.21 3.21
CA HIS A 49 15.25 -15.39 3.54
C HIS A 49 14.39 -16.59 3.96
N VAL A 50 13.09 -16.39 4.21
CA VAL A 50 12.16 -17.49 4.42
C VAL A 50 12.19 -18.45 3.22
N GLY A 51 12.30 -19.75 3.49
CA GLY A 51 12.42 -20.79 2.47
C GLY A 51 13.84 -20.96 1.88
N GLN A 52 14.83 -20.18 2.34
CA GLN A 52 16.25 -20.33 1.97
C GLN A 52 17.06 -20.96 3.09
N ASP A 53 18.26 -21.47 2.77
CA ASP A 53 19.25 -21.92 3.77
C ASP A 53 20.08 -20.73 4.29
N VAL A 54 19.40 -19.69 4.77
CA VAL A 54 19.99 -18.46 5.29
C VAL A 54 19.36 -18.12 6.64
N ASP A 55 20.17 -18.11 7.70
CA ASP A 55 19.72 -17.84 9.07
C ASP A 55 19.70 -16.34 9.41
N ALA A 56 18.94 -15.56 8.65
CA ALA A 56 18.83 -14.09 8.79
C ALA A 56 17.37 -13.62 8.65
N PRO A 57 17.02 -12.45 9.23
CA PRO A 57 15.71 -11.85 9.02
C PRO A 57 15.55 -11.33 7.60
N ASP A 58 14.31 -11.18 7.16
CA ASP A 58 13.99 -10.48 5.91
C ASP A 58 14.38 -9.00 6.02
N PHE A 59 14.42 -8.29 4.89
CA PHE A 59 14.82 -6.87 4.88
C PHE A 59 14.15 -6.07 3.77
N LEU A 60 14.04 -4.76 3.97
CA LEU A 60 13.74 -3.78 2.93
C LEU A 60 15.06 -3.28 2.33
N ALA A 61 15.27 -3.52 1.04
CA ALA A 61 16.38 -2.96 0.28
C ALA A 61 15.98 -1.59 -0.28
N VAL A 62 16.85 -0.61 -0.11
CA VAL A 62 16.74 0.70 -0.76
C VAL A 62 17.66 0.71 -1.96
N VAL A 63 17.08 0.85 -3.15
CA VAL A 63 17.78 0.83 -4.43
C VAL A 63 17.79 2.24 -5.01
N ASP A 64 18.98 2.70 -5.36
CA ASP A 64 19.13 3.96 -6.08
C ASP A 64 18.81 3.75 -7.56
N VAL A 65 17.81 4.46 -8.05
CA VAL A 65 17.35 4.38 -9.44
C VAL A 65 17.49 5.72 -10.18
N ASP A 66 18.17 6.70 -9.58
CA ASP A 66 18.49 7.97 -10.23
C ASP A 66 19.67 7.79 -11.20
N PRO A 67 19.48 7.91 -12.53
CA PRO A 67 20.55 7.73 -13.50
C PRO A 67 21.69 8.75 -13.40
N ASP A 68 21.46 9.88 -12.70
CA ASP A 68 22.46 10.92 -12.47
C ASP A 68 23.24 10.71 -11.15
N SER A 69 22.91 9.68 -10.37
CA SER A 69 23.57 9.35 -9.10
C SER A 69 24.85 8.53 -9.27
N ASP A 70 25.87 8.80 -8.45
CA ASP A 70 27.11 8.01 -8.41
C ASP A 70 26.88 6.54 -7.97
N THR A 71 25.76 6.27 -7.29
CA THR A 71 25.35 4.92 -6.84
C THR A 71 24.18 4.36 -7.66
N TYR A 72 23.95 4.87 -8.88
CA TYR A 72 22.88 4.37 -9.75
C TYR A 72 22.91 2.85 -9.92
N SER A 73 21.75 2.21 -9.76
CA SER A 73 21.55 0.75 -9.84
C SER A 73 22.19 -0.05 -8.70
N GLU A 74 22.52 0.59 -7.57
CA GLU A 74 23.05 -0.07 -6.39
C GLU A 74 22.03 -0.17 -5.25
N VAL A 75 22.20 -1.18 -4.38
CA VAL A 75 21.49 -1.24 -3.09
C VAL A 75 22.27 -0.37 -2.10
N VAL A 76 21.68 0.74 -1.70
CA VAL A 76 22.34 1.78 -0.89
C VAL A 76 22.05 1.66 0.60
N GLU A 77 20.95 1.01 0.97
CA GLU A 77 20.61 0.67 2.36
C GLU A 77 19.84 -0.66 2.43
N ARG A 78 19.89 -1.34 3.58
CA ARG A 78 19.09 -2.51 3.93
C ARG A 78 18.56 -2.40 5.35
N VAL A 79 17.27 -2.05 5.47
CA VAL A 79 16.56 -2.11 6.76
C VAL A 79 16.18 -3.55 7.05
N ARG A 80 16.93 -4.19 7.95
CA ARG A 80 16.64 -5.57 8.38
C ARG A 80 15.47 -5.58 9.36
N MET A 81 14.53 -6.48 9.15
CA MET A 81 13.46 -6.72 10.12
C MET A 81 14.07 -7.23 11.43
N PRO A 82 13.47 -6.90 12.59
CA PRO A 82 14.01 -7.33 13.88
C PRO A 82 13.85 -8.84 14.09
N ASN A 83 12.90 -9.46 13.38
CA ASN A 83 12.48 -10.83 13.59
C ASN A 83 12.73 -11.68 12.34
N LYS A 84 12.92 -12.99 12.53
CA LYS A 84 13.03 -13.96 11.43
C LYS A 84 11.66 -14.57 11.16
N GLY A 85 11.44 -15.01 9.92
CA GLY A 85 10.25 -15.78 9.57
C GLY A 85 9.02 -14.95 9.17
N ASP A 86 9.20 -13.65 8.90
CA ASP A 86 8.10 -12.78 8.50
C ASP A 86 7.52 -13.15 7.13
N GLU A 87 8.37 -13.54 6.17
CA GLU A 87 7.97 -13.78 4.78
C GLU A 87 7.37 -12.50 4.18
N LEU A 88 8.20 -11.46 4.11
CA LEU A 88 7.81 -10.20 3.46
C LEU A 88 7.38 -10.47 2.01
N HIS A 89 6.23 -9.91 1.60
CA HIS A 89 5.61 -10.29 0.32
C HIS A 89 5.05 -9.13 -0.50
N HIS A 90 4.05 -8.42 0.01
CA HIS A 90 3.45 -7.22 -0.57
C HIS A 90 3.54 -6.11 0.48
N PHE A 91 3.61 -4.85 0.06
CA PHE A 91 3.62 -3.70 0.97
C PHE A 91 3.01 -2.47 0.28
N GLY A 92 2.63 -1.47 1.07
CA GLY A 92 1.96 -0.27 0.58
C GLY A 92 2.42 0.99 1.30
N TRP A 93 1.93 2.13 0.82
CA TRP A 93 2.10 3.43 1.49
C TRP A 93 0.96 3.69 2.45
N ASN A 94 1.23 4.43 3.54
CA ASN A 94 0.22 4.90 4.47
C ASN A 94 -0.83 5.81 3.79
N ALA A 95 -0.39 6.66 2.86
CA ALA A 95 -1.28 7.58 2.14
C ALA A 95 -0.88 7.70 0.67
N CYS A 96 -1.86 7.91 -0.20
CA CYS A 96 -1.65 8.02 -1.64
C CYS A 96 -2.68 8.92 -2.30
N SER A 97 -2.72 8.92 -3.64
CA SER A 97 -3.59 9.79 -4.43
C SER A 97 -5.08 9.63 -4.13
N SER A 98 -5.51 8.52 -3.53
CA SER A 98 -6.88 8.34 -3.05
C SER A 98 -7.29 9.40 -2.02
N SER A 99 -6.35 9.86 -1.20
CA SER A 99 -6.55 10.88 -0.17
C SER A 99 -6.12 12.28 -0.63
N CYS A 100 -6.06 12.56 -1.95
CA CYS A 100 -5.57 13.84 -2.48
C CYS A 100 -6.37 15.08 -2.03
N HIS A 101 -7.55 14.87 -1.45
CA HIS A 101 -8.47 15.89 -0.96
C HIS A 101 -8.39 16.08 0.57
N ILE A 102 -7.53 15.33 1.27
CA ILE A 102 -7.35 15.42 2.72
C ILE A 102 -6.06 16.17 3.03
N GLY A 103 -6.20 17.39 3.53
CA GLY A 103 -5.08 18.20 4.00
C GLY A 103 -4.34 17.57 5.18
N GLY A 104 -3.01 17.65 5.16
CA GLY A 104 -2.16 17.22 6.27
C GLY A 104 -1.64 15.78 6.21
N LEU A 105 -2.18 14.95 5.31
CA LEU A 105 -1.65 13.61 5.05
C LEU A 105 -0.41 13.65 4.14
N GLU A 106 0.53 12.75 4.40
CA GLU A 106 1.77 12.62 3.64
C GLU A 106 2.02 11.15 3.27
N ARG A 107 2.40 10.90 2.01
CA ARG A 107 2.97 9.61 1.59
C ARG A 107 4.39 9.46 2.16
N ARG A 108 4.49 8.96 3.39
CA ARG A 108 5.74 8.96 4.16
C ARG A 108 6.11 7.60 4.73
N HIS A 109 5.14 6.81 5.19
CA HIS A 109 5.43 5.53 5.82
C HIS A 109 5.11 4.37 4.88
N LEU A 110 5.99 3.38 4.86
CA LEU A 110 5.72 2.08 4.26
C LEU A 110 5.09 1.18 5.33
N VAL A 111 3.99 0.54 4.97
CA VAL A 111 3.32 -0.47 5.78
C VAL A 111 3.71 -1.82 5.19
N ILE A 112 4.52 -2.58 5.92
CA ILE A 112 5.19 -3.79 5.44
C ILE A 112 4.79 -5.00 6.29
N PRO A 113 3.78 -5.77 5.86
CA PRO A 113 3.38 -7.00 6.52
C PRO A 113 4.35 -8.16 6.26
N GLY A 114 4.56 -8.96 7.31
CA GLY A 114 5.07 -10.32 7.22
C GLY A 114 3.91 -11.29 6.99
N GLN A 115 3.81 -11.84 5.78
CA GLN A 115 2.70 -12.72 5.40
C GLN A 115 2.64 -13.95 6.32
N ARG A 116 3.78 -14.52 6.73
CA ARG A 116 3.78 -15.74 7.52
C ARG A 116 3.69 -15.47 9.01
N SER A 117 4.27 -14.38 9.48
CA SER A 117 4.27 -14.04 10.90
C SER A 117 3.01 -13.29 11.34
N SER A 118 2.28 -12.66 10.42
CA SER A 118 1.21 -11.69 10.71
C SER A 118 1.67 -10.41 11.40
N ARG A 119 2.98 -10.17 11.50
CA ARG A 119 3.54 -8.90 12.00
C ARG A 119 3.45 -7.81 10.94
N ILE A 120 3.17 -6.57 11.31
CA ILE A 120 3.16 -5.45 10.38
C ILE A 120 4.19 -4.42 10.84
N HIS A 121 5.12 -4.06 9.96
CA HIS A 121 6.18 -3.09 10.24
C HIS A 121 5.83 -1.76 9.61
N ILE A 122 5.91 -0.68 10.39
CA ILE A 122 5.78 0.69 9.92
C ILE A 122 7.18 1.27 9.76
N VAL A 123 7.51 1.67 8.54
CA VAL A 123 8.84 2.19 8.19
C VAL A 123 8.71 3.64 7.71
N ASP A 124 9.28 4.57 8.47
CA ASP A 124 9.37 5.99 8.10
C ASP A 124 10.41 6.18 6.98
N THR A 125 10.01 6.87 5.92
CA THR A 125 10.87 7.20 4.78
C THR A 125 11.05 8.71 4.61
N LYS A 126 10.98 9.48 5.71
CA LYS A 126 11.30 10.91 5.71
C LYS A 126 12.67 11.18 5.06
N ASP A 127 13.67 10.37 5.41
CA ASP A 127 14.83 10.18 4.55
C ASP A 127 14.55 8.99 3.63
N ARG A 128 14.41 9.26 2.32
CA ARG A 128 14.08 8.21 1.33
C ARG A 128 15.21 7.19 1.17
N ARG A 129 16.44 7.56 1.53
CA ARG A 129 17.62 6.71 1.36
C ARG A 129 18.05 6.01 2.64
N ASP A 130 17.56 6.46 3.79
CA ASP A 130 17.85 5.91 5.12
C ASP A 130 16.55 5.74 5.93
N PRO A 131 15.66 4.82 5.51
CA PRO A 131 14.39 4.61 6.18
C PRO A 131 14.54 3.84 7.50
N GLU A 132 13.64 4.09 8.45
CA GLU A 132 13.73 3.57 9.81
C GLU A 132 12.41 2.89 10.24
N ILE A 133 12.49 1.75 10.92
CA ILE A 133 11.30 1.14 11.54
C ILE A 133 10.91 2.01 12.74
N THR A 134 9.70 2.56 12.71
CA THR A 134 9.17 3.41 13.78
C THR A 134 8.20 2.66 14.69
N GLU A 135 7.50 1.68 14.14
CA GLU A 135 6.45 0.94 14.85
C GLU A 135 6.30 -0.48 14.30
N ILE A 136 5.84 -1.37 15.16
CA ILE A 136 5.59 -2.77 14.85
C ILE A 136 4.27 -3.15 15.51
N ILE A 137 3.30 -3.53 14.68
CA ILE A 137 2.06 -4.16 15.13
C ILE A 137 2.39 -5.65 15.25
N GLU A 138 2.34 -6.17 16.47
CA GLU A 138 2.70 -7.56 16.72
C GLU A 138 1.55 -8.51 16.32
N PRO A 139 1.84 -9.76 15.95
CA PRO A 139 0.84 -10.71 15.44
C PRO A 139 -0.37 -10.88 16.36
N GLU A 140 -0.19 -10.77 17.68
CA GLU A 140 -1.25 -10.88 18.67
C GLU A 140 -2.37 -9.87 18.44
N GLU A 141 -2.05 -8.63 18.06
CA GLU A 141 -3.05 -7.57 17.79
C GLU A 141 -3.88 -7.90 16.55
N VAL A 142 -3.27 -8.59 15.57
CA VAL A 142 -3.94 -9.06 14.36
C VAL A 142 -4.84 -10.26 14.67
N TYR A 143 -4.34 -11.21 15.46
CA TYR A 143 -5.12 -12.39 15.89
C TYR A 143 -6.33 -12.02 16.74
N GLU A 144 -6.25 -10.94 17.53
CA GLU A 144 -7.39 -10.40 18.28
C GLU A 144 -8.56 -9.97 17.38
N GLN A 145 -8.30 -9.70 16.09
CA GLN A 145 -9.31 -9.37 15.08
C GLN A 145 -9.83 -10.58 14.31
N ASP A 146 -9.47 -11.80 14.71
CA ASP A 146 -9.78 -13.05 14.00
C ASP A 146 -9.25 -13.04 12.55
N LEU A 147 -7.98 -12.64 12.40
CA LEU A 147 -7.30 -12.48 11.11
C LEU A 147 -5.86 -12.99 11.20
N SER A 148 -5.32 -13.44 10.08
CA SER A 148 -3.90 -13.76 9.92
C SER A 148 -3.47 -13.66 8.46
N ALA A 149 -2.16 -13.81 8.24
CA ALA A 149 -1.55 -13.84 6.92
C ALA A 149 -1.86 -12.61 6.05
N PRO A 150 -1.41 -11.41 6.47
CA PRO A 150 -1.60 -10.18 5.72
C PRO A 150 -0.93 -10.24 4.35
N HIS A 151 -1.55 -9.61 3.37
CA HIS A 151 -1.14 -9.70 1.98
C HIS A 151 -1.08 -8.33 1.29
N THR A 152 -2.14 -7.90 0.59
CA THR A 152 -2.16 -6.61 -0.12
C THR A 152 -2.44 -5.47 0.85
N VAL A 153 -1.69 -4.37 0.72
CA VAL A 153 -1.88 -3.15 1.50
C VAL A 153 -2.32 -2.01 0.60
N HIS A 154 -3.37 -1.31 1.00
CA HIS A 154 -3.91 -0.16 0.30
C HIS A 154 -4.23 1.00 1.24
N CYS A 155 -3.64 2.17 0.98
CA CYS A 155 -4.14 3.47 1.44
C CYS A 155 -5.53 3.73 0.84
N ILE A 156 -6.53 4.07 1.64
CA ILE A 156 -7.91 4.34 1.19
C ILE A 156 -8.26 5.84 1.30
N PRO A 157 -9.34 6.32 0.65
CA PRO A 157 -9.59 7.75 0.49
C PRO A 157 -9.65 8.56 1.79
N ASP A 158 -10.13 7.96 2.87
CA ASP A 158 -10.37 8.63 4.16
C ASP A 158 -9.10 8.77 5.03
N GLY A 159 -7.93 8.34 4.52
CA GLY A 159 -6.64 8.43 5.20
C GLY A 159 -6.24 7.17 5.97
N GLU A 160 -7.16 6.21 6.06
CA GLU A 160 -6.98 4.89 6.63
C GLU A 160 -6.21 3.95 5.68
N ILE A 161 -5.80 2.81 6.22
CA ILE A 161 -5.08 1.76 5.51
C ILE A 161 -5.86 0.46 5.65
N LEU A 162 -6.13 -0.18 4.53
CA LEU A 162 -6.79 -1.48 4.48
C LEU A 162 -5.81 -2.55 4.02
N ILE A 163 -5.79 -3.69 4.71
CA ILE A 163 -4.90 -4.81 4.44
C ILE A 163 -5.74 -6.07 4.22
N SER A 164 -5.55 -6.77 3.10
CA SER A 164 -6.17 -8.08 2.90
C SER A 164 -5.45 -9.14 3.72
N MET A 165 -6.23 -10.06 4.29
CA MET A 165 -5.78 -11.13 5.18
C MET A 165 -6.24 -12.46 4.61
N LEU A 166 -5.34 -13.42 4.45
CA LEU A 166 -5.64 -14.68 3.76
C LEU A 166 -6.40 -15.69 4.64
N GLY A 167 -6.42 -15.51 5.95
CA GLY A 167 -7.13 -16.41 6.87
C GLY A 167 -7.60 -15.74 8.16
N ASP A 168 -8.31 -16.51 8.95
CA ASP A 168 -8.71 -16.20 10.32
C ASP A 168 -7.53 -16.33 11.30
N ALA A 169 -7.75 -16.17 12.61
CA ALA A 169 -6.65 -16.24 13.59
C ALA A 169 -5.97 -17.62 13.66
N ASP A 170 -6.63 -18.69 13.24
CA ASP A 170 -6.10 -20.05 13.19
C ASP A 170 -5.38 -20.36 11.85
N GLY A 171 -5.42 -19.43 10.90
CA GLY A 171 -4.85 -19.58 9.55
C GLY A 171 -5.76 -20.35 8.59
N GLU A 172 -7.04 -20.47 8.92
CA GLU A 172 -8.08 -21.13 8.13
C GLU A 172 -8.99 -20.08 7.45
N LEU A 173 -10.03 -20.53 6.75
CA LEU A 173 -10.99 -19.64 6.10
C LEU A 173 -12.17 -19.34 7.05
N PRO A 174 -12.76 -18.13 6.97
CA PRO A 174 -12.53 -17.10 5.97
C PRO A 174 -11.37 -16.16 6.28
N GLY A 175 -10.73 -15.63 5.22
CA GLY A 175 -9.92 -14.43 5.32
C GLY A 175 -10.75 -13.18 5.64
N GLY A 176 -10.14 -12.00 5.50
CA GLY A 176 -10.83 -10.73 5.75
C GLY A 176 -9.95 -9.51 5.54
N PHE A 177 -10.37 -8.35 6.03
CA PHE A 177 -9.58 -7.12 5.91
C PHE A 177 -9.29 -6.55 7.29
N LEU A 178 -8.04 -6.14 7.49
CA LEU A 178 -7.62 -5.39 8.67
C LEU A 178 -7.57 -3.91 8.32
N GLU A 179 -8.16 -3.08 9.17
CA GLU A 179 -8.17 -1.63 9.05
C GLU A 179 -7.23 -1.00 10.08
N LEU A 180 -6.38 -0.08 9.62
CA LEU A 180 -5.51 0.75 10.44
C LEU A 180 -5.85 2.22 10.23
N ASN A 181 -5.84 3.01 11.30
CA ASN A 181 -5.98 4.47 11.21
C ASN A 181 -4.66 5.16 10.78
N ASP A 182 -4.68 6.49 10.70
CA ASP A 182 -3.55 7.30 10.26
C ASP A 182 -2.38 7.34 11.25
N ASP A 183 -2.64 7.03 12.52
CA ASP A 183 -1.66 6.81 13.59
C ASP A 183 -1.17 5.35 13.65
N PHE A 184 -1.56 4.50 12.69
CA PHE A 184 -1.23 3.07 12.58
C PHE A 184 -1.82 2.17 13.67
N GLU A 185 -2.80 2.65 14.43
CA GLU A 185 -3.51 1.83 15.41
C GLU A 185 -4.51 0.90 14.69
N VAL A 186 -4.69 -0.31 15.22
CA VAL A 186 -5.67 -1.27 14.70
C VAL A 186 -7.09 -0.82 15.05
N GLU A 187 -7.87 -0.44 14.04
CA GLU A 187 -9.30 -0.12 14.19
C GLU A 187 -10.15 -1.39 14.25
N GLY A 188 -9.71 -2.43 13.54
CA GLY A 188 -10.24 -3.79 13.65
C GLY A 188 -10.46 -4.47 12.31
N ARG A 189 -11.36 -5.46 12.32
CA ARG A 189 -11.76 -6.20 11.13
C ARG A 189 -12.82 -5.43 10.33
N TRP A 190 -12.55 -5.23 9.05
CA TRP A 190 -13.52 -4.70 8.09
C TRP A 190 -14.17 -5.85 7.31
N ASP A 191 -15.49 -5.98 7.42
CA ASP A 191 -16.27 -7.01 6.72
C ASP A 191 -17.04 -6.39 5.54
N PRO A 192 -16.70 -6.76 4.29
CA PRO A 192 -17.46 -6.31 3.12
C PRO A 192 -18.87 -6.89 3.11
N PRO A 193 -19.82 -6.24 2.42
CA PRO A 193 -21.15 -6.82 2.22
C PRO A 193 -21.07 -8.09 1.35
N GLY A 194 -21.28 -9.25 1.98
CA GLY A 194 -21.29 -10.58 1.34
C GLY A 194 -20.40 -11.58 2.08
N GLU A 195 -20.41 -12.84 1.63
CA GLU A 195 -19.47 -13.86 2.12
C GLU A 195 -18.26 -13.89 1.16
N ILE A 196 -17.08 -13.62 1.70
CA ILE A 196 -15.80 -13.77 0.99
C ILE A 196 -14.96 -14.79 1.77
N ASP A 197 -14.82 -15.99 1.23
CA ASP A 197 -13.99 -17.02 1.86
C ASP A 197 -12.50 -16.70 1.68
N MET A 198 -12.13 -16.18 0.51
CA MET A 198 -10.74 -15.95 0.09
C MET A 198 -10.60 -14.54 -0.48
N ASN A 199 -9.63 -13.78 0.00
CA ASN A 199 -9.30 -12.46 -0.50
C ASN A 199 -7.77 -12.28 -0.55
N TYR A 200 -7.23 -12.32 -1.77
CA TYR A 200 -5.79 -12.22 -2.01
C TYR A 200 -5.41 -10.77 -2.31
N ASP A 201 -5.76 -10.31 -3.50
CA ASP A 201 -5.61 -8.93 -3.94
C ASP A 201 -6.99 -8.27 -4.05
N PHE A 202 -7.05 -6.96 -3.88
CA PHE A 202 -8.30 -6.21 -3.93
C PHE A 202 -8.09 -4.82 -4.51
N TRP A 203 -9.19 -4.21 -4.95
CA TRP A 203 -9.21 -2.80 -5.32
C TRP A 203 -10.51 -2.20 -4.81
N TYR A 204 -10.44 -0.99 -4.27
CA TYR A 204 -11.60 -0.22 -3.82
C TYR A 204 -12.00 0.79 -4.91
N GLN A 205 -13.30 1.01 -5.10
CA GLN A 205 -13.84 1.97 -6.06
C GLN A 205 -14.65 3.05 -5.34
#